data_AF-A0AAU9UGI0-F1
#
_entry.id   AF-A0AAU9UGI0-F1
#
_cell.length_a   1.000
_cell.length_b   1.000
_cell.length_c   1.000
_cell.angle_alpha   90.00
_cell.angle_beta   90.00
_cell.angle_gamma   90.00
#
_symmetry.space_group_name_H-M   'P 1'
#
loop_
_entity.id
_entity.type
_entity.pdbx_description
1 polymer ?
#
loop_
_entity_poly.entity_id
_entity_poly.type
_entity_poly.pdbx_seq_one_letter_code
_entity_poly.pdbx_strand_id
1 'polypeptide(L)'
;MYLTVRLEHVAALEVHAAVTPNVKLKYLQNALELLRQCQSIMEVLQERDPDENKEKTKSEDGDENSIKSDYSLLNLFENRLHFILKSIIQYCRSKSNKDYETMTEMYKKLYCASLKIKKSDNVKLYASSICDVLDDIEDIMCTYQD
;
A
#
# COMPACT_ATOMS: atom_id res chain seq x y z
N MET A 1 -7.03 4.16 13.15
CA MET A 1 -8.33 4.47 12.49
C MET A 1 -8.19 4.90 11.04
N TYR A 2 -7.29 5.83 10.69
CA TYR A 2 -7.17 6.33 9.30
C TYR A 2 -6.63 5.29 8.29
N LEU A 3 -5.63 4.47 8.65
CA LEU A 3 -5.12 3.42 7.74
C LEU A 3 -6.20 2.36 7.43
N THR A 4 -6.99 1.96 8.42
CA THR A 4 -8.14 1.05 8.23
C THR A 4 -9.11 1.58 7.18
N VAL A 5 -9.55 2.84 7.31
CA VAL A 5 -10.48 3.48 6.37
C VAL A 5 -9.87 3.56 4.97
N ARG A 6 -8.57 3.86 4.86
CA ARG A 6 -7.88 3.88 3.56
C ARG A 6 -7.87 2.50 2.91
N LEU A 7 -7.59 1.44 3.68
CA LEU A 7 -7.57 0.07 3.17
C LEU A 7 -8.97 -0.45 2.81
N GLU A 8 -10.02 -0.01 3.51
CA GLU A 8 -11.41 -0.28 3.14
C GLU A 8 -11.78 0.39 1.81
N HIS A 9 -11.35 1.64 1.59
CA HIS A 9 -11.57 2.33 0.31
C HIS A 9 -10.80 1.64 -0.83
N VAL A 10 -9.56 1.21 -0.59
CA VAL A 10 -8.80 0.38 -1.53
C VAL A 10 -9.56 -0.91 -1.85
N ALA A 11 -10.13 -1.58 -0.86
CA ALA A 11 -10.94 -2.78 -1.07
C ALA A 11 -12.18 -2.52 -1.95
N ALA A 12 -12.85 -1.39 -1.76
CA ALA A 12 -13.98 -1.01 -2.59
C ALA A 12 -13.57 -0.84 -4.07
N LEU A 13 -12.42 -0.20 -4.33
CA LEU A 13 -11.88 -0.03 -5.68
C LEU A 13 -11.50 -1.36 -6.33
N GLU A 14 -10.96 -2.33 -5.56
CA GLU A 14 -10.70 -3.68 -6.06
C GLU A 14 -11.99 -4.40 -6.49
N VAL A 15 -13.06 -4.27 -5.71
CA VAL A 15 -14.38 -4.83 -6.06
C VAL A 15 -14.92 -4.17 -7.33
N HIS A 16 -14.86 -2.83 -7.43
CA HIS A 16 -15.26 -2.11 -8.63
C HIS A 16 -14.45 -2.51 -9.87
N ALA A 17 -13.14 -2.73 -9.71
CA ALA A 17 -12.26 -3.23 -10.76
C ALA A 17 -12.62 -4.64 -11.21
N ALA A 18 -13.10 -5.50 -10.31
CA ALA A 18 -13.54 -6.86 -10.62
C ALA A 18 -14.86 -6.90 -11.41
N VAL A 19 -15.81 -6.01 -11.09
CA VAL A 19 -17.15 -6.00 -11.71
C VAL A 19 -17.27 -5.05 -12.92
N THR A 20 -16.28 -4.19 -13.17
CA THR A 20 -16.35 -3.17 -14.24
C THR A 20 -15.15 -3.24 -15.19
N PRO A 21 -15.11 -4.19 -16.15
CA PRO A 21 -13.94 -4.44 -16.99
C PRO A 21 -13.43 -3.22 -17.78
N ASN A 22 -14.34 -2.36 -18.25
CA ASN A 22 -14.00 -1.20 -19.10
C ASN A 22 -13.24 -0.09 -18.38
N VAL A 23 -13.38 0.01 -17.05
CA VAL A 23 -12.69 1.00 -16.22
C VAL A 23 -11.81 0.35 -15.15
N LYS A 24 -11.55 -0.97 -15.29
CA LYS A 24 -10.77 -1.77 -14.36
C LYS A 24 -9.40 -1.16 -14.07
N LEU A 25 -8.67 -0.75 -15.11
CA LEU A 25 -7.36 -0.13 -14.93
C LEU A 25 -7.43 1.16 -14.10
N LYS A 26 -8.41 2.03 -14.38
CA LYS A 26 -8.58 3.28 -13.66
C LYS A 26 -8.83 3.04 -12.16
N TYR A 27 -9.68 2.06 -11.82
CA TYR A 27 -9.91 1.71 -10.42
C TYR A 27 -8.67 1.17 -9.73
N LEU A 28 -7.88 0.32 -10.41
CA LEU A 28 -6.62 -0.19 -9.86
C LEU A 28 -5.57 0.92 -9.69
N GLN A 29 -5.49 1.86 -10.63
CA GLN A 29 -4.60 3.03 -10.54
C GLN A 29 -5.00 3.94 -9.38
N ASN A 30 -6.30 4.20 -9.21
CA ASN A 30 -6.80 4.95 -8.06
C ASN A 30 -6.50 4.23 -6.74
N ALA A 31 -6.57 2.89 -6.71
CA ALA A 31 -6.25 2.11 -5.53
C ALA A 31 -4.76 2.23 -5.15
N LEU A 32 -3.86 2.17 -6.14
CA LEU A 32 -2.43 2.40 -5.94
C LEU A 32 -2.16 3.83 -5.43
N GLU A 33 -2.84 4.83 -6.00
CA GLU A 33 -2.73 6.22 -5.57
C GLU A 33 -3.13 6.42 -4.11
N LEU A 34 -4.23 5.78 -3.67
CA LEU A 34 -4.63 5.79 -2.27
C LEU A 34 -3.60 5.15 -1.34
N LEU A 35 -2.93 4.09 -1.78
CA LEU A 35 -1.85 3.45 -1.01
C LEU A 35 -0.63 4.36 -0.89
N ARG A 36 -0.24 5.07 -1.96
CA ARG A 36 0.84 6.07 -1.92
C ARG A 36 0.55 7.18 -0.92
N GLN A 37 -0.68 7.69 -0.90
CA GLN A 37 -1.10 8.72 0.06
C GLN A 37 -1.07 8.28 1.52
N CYS A 38 -0.86 6.99 1.80
CA CYS A 38 -0.67 6.50 3.17
C CYS A 38 0.73 6.79 3.71
N GLN A 39 1.67 7.34 2.94
CA GLN A 39 3.03 7.62 3.43
C GLN A 39 3.05 8.41 4.75
N SER A 40 2.28 9.51 4.81
CA SER A 40 2.14 10.31 6.04
C SER A 40 1.69 9.51 7.27
N ILE A 41 0.91 8.43 7.12
CA ILE A 41 0.52 7.60 8.28
C ILE A 41 1.59 6.58 8.63
N MET A 42 2.35 6.10 7.65
CA MET A 42 3.48 5.20 7.90
C MET A 42 4.58 5.93 8.67
N GLU A 43 4.84 7.20 8.34
CA GLU A 43 5.75 8.07 9.09
C GLU A 43 5.31 8.24 10.55
N VAL A 44 4.02 8.52 10.79
CA VAL A 44 3.48 8.59 12.16
C VAL A 44 3.64 7.27 12.91
N LEU A 45 3.47 6.12 12.24
CA LEU A 45 3.67 4.80 12.85
C LEU A 45 5.15 4.51 13.16
N GLN A 46 6.06 5.06 12.37
CA GLN A 46 7.51 4.97 12.59
C GLN A 46 7.97 5.81 13.79
N GLU A 47 7.40 7.00 13.96
CA GLU A 47 7.81 7.95 15.00
C GLU A 47 7.16 7.68 16.37
N ARG A 48 5.95 7.10 16.39
CA ARG A 48 5.17 6.83 17.62
C ARG A 48 5.97 6.14 18.71
N ASP A 49 6.19 6.77 19.86
CA ASP A 49 6.86 6.11 20.97
C ASP A 49 5.96 5.06 21.65
N PRO A 50 6.51 3.92 22.11
CA PRO A 50 5.74 2.91 22.82
C PRO A 50 5.12 3.46 24.12
N ASP A 51 5.70 4.53 24.69
CA ASP A 51 5.19 5.19 25.90
C ASP A 51 4.02 6.16 25.66
N GLU A 52 3.78 6.66 24.43
CA GLU A 52 2.67 7.57 24.14
C GLU A 52 1.28 6.90 24.23
N ASN A 53 1.25 5.56 24.25
CA ASN A 53 0.03 4.79 24.44
C ASN A 53 -0.45 4.76 25.91
N LYS A 54 0.38 5.18 26.87
CA LYS A 54 0.04 5.17 28.31
C LYS A 54 -1.03 6.20 28.70
N GLU A 55 -1.18 7.30 27.96
CA GLU A 55 -2.09 8.39 28.35
C GLU A 55 -3.47 8.38 27.66
N LYS A 56 -3.67 7.62 26.58
CA LYS A 56 -4.94 7.66 25.83
C LYS A 56 -5.89 6.49 26.05
N THR A 57 -5.47 5.44 26.77
CA THR A 57 -6.33 4.26 26.95
C THR A 57 -6.19 3.69 28.37
N LYS A 58 -6.90 4.28 29.34
CA LYS A 58 -7.23 3.60 30.60
C LYS A 58 -8.25 2.50 30.33
N SER A 59 -7.80 1.39 29.77
CA SER A 59 -8.49 0.10 29.81
C SER A 59 -7.42 -0.98 29.80
N GLU A 60 -7.32 -1.71 30.90
CA GLU A 60 -6.22 -2.60 31.31
C GLU A 60 -6.08 -3.90 30.46
N ASP A 61 -6.46 -3.90 29.18
CA ASP A 61 -6.41 -5.07 28.28
C ASP A 61 -6.01 -4.71 26.82
N GLY A 62 -5.51 -3.48 26.60
CA GLY A 62 -5.45 -2.85 25.28
C GLY A 62 -4.13 -2.93 24.49
N ASP A 63 -3.02 -3.27 25.13
CA ASP A 63 -1.68 -3.02 24.55
C ASP A 63 -1.29 -4.08 23.49
N GLU A 64 -1.49 -5.37 23.80
CA GLU A 64 -1.22 -6.46 22.86
C GLU A 64 -2.21 -6.47 21.67
N ASN A 65 -3.47 -6.09 21.93
CA ASN A 65 -4.52 -5.99 20.91
C ASN A 65 -4.29 -4.83 19.93
N SER A 66 -3.75 -3.69 20.40
CA SER A 66 -3.45 -2.53 19.54
C SER A 66 -2.24 -2.79 18.63
N ILE A 67 -1.16 -3.36 19.15
CA ILE A 67 0.04 -3.67 18.35
C ILE A 67 -0.27 -4.76 17.33
N LYS A 68 -1.02 -5.79 17.73
CA LYS A 68 -1.50 -6.84 16.82
C LYS A 68 -2.41 -6.28 15.74
N SER A 69 -3.20 -5.25 16.05
CA SER A 69 -4.01 -4.51 15.08
C SER A 69 -3.14 -3.74 14.07
N ASP A 70 -2.15 -2.98 14.52
CA ASP A 70 -1.29 -2.19 13.62
C ASP A 70 -0.43 -3.09 12.72
N TYR A 71 0.18 -4.15 13.27
CA TYR A 71 0.90 -5.15 12.48
C TYR A 71 0.00 -5.79 11.41
N SER A 72 -1.24 -6.14 11.77
CA SER A 72 -2.20 -6.72 10.83
C SER A 72 -2.57 -5.74 9.71
N LEU A 73 -2.68 -4.44 10.02
CA LEU A 73 -2.94 -3.40 9.04
C LEU A 73 -1.74 -3.19 8.08
N LEU A 74 -0.51 -3.23 8.59
CA LEU A 74 0.70 -3.16 7.75
C LEU A 74 0.79 -4.38 6.82
N ASN A 75 0.52 -5.57 7.34
CA ASN A 75 0.45 -6.78 6.52
C ASN A 75 -0.68 -6.73 5.48
N LEU A 76 -1.84 -6.17 5.82
CA LEU A 76 -2.92 -5.96 4.87
C LEU A 76 -2.54 -4.95 3.78
N PHE A 77 -1.84 -3.87 4.14
CA PHE A 77 -1.31 -2.88 3.21
C PHE A 77 -0.37 -3.53 2.19
N GLU A 78 0.66 -4.27 2.66
CA GLU A 78 1.62 -4.96 1.79
C GLU A 78 0.90 -5.90 0.81
N ASN A 79 0.01 -6.75 1.32
CA ASN A 79 -0.72 -7.71 0.50
C ASN A 79 -1.56 -7.03 -0.59
N ARG A 80 -2.22 -5.91 -0.27
CA ARG A 80 -3.02 -5.13 -1.23
C ARG A 80 -2.15 -4.44 -2.26
N LEU A 81 -1.02 -3.85 -1.85
CA LEU A 81 -0.05 -3.26 -2.78
C LEU A 81 0.42 -4.29 -3.82
N HIS A 82 0.82 -5.48 -3.35
CA HIS A 82 1.24 -6.57 -4.25
C HIS A 82 0.11 -7.02 -5.16
N PHE A 83 -1.11 -7.17 -4.63
CA PHE A 83 -2.28 -7.58 -5.41
C PHE A 83 -2.62 -6.58 -6.52
N ILE A 84 -2.63 -5.28 -6.20
CA ILE A 84 -2.96 -4.21 -7.15
C ILE A 84 -1.90 -4.16 -8.26
N LEU A 85 -0.62 -4.16 -7.91
CA LEU A 85 0.46 -4.12 -8.88
C LEU A 85 0.42 -5.33 -9.83
N LYS A 86 0.24 -6.56 -9.29
CA LYS A 86 0.04 -7.77 -10.11
C LYS A 86 -1.18 -7.64 -11.03
N SER A 87 -2.29 -7.13 -10.51
CA SER A 87 -3.54 -6.98 -11.25
C SER A 87 -3.40 -5.98 -12.40
N ILE A 88 -2.67 -4.88 -12.19
CA ILE A 88 -2.38 -3.90 -13.23
C ILE A 88 -1.47 -4.52 -14.30
N ILE A 89 -0.38 -5.18 -13.91
CA ILE A 89 0.53 -5.86 -14.86
C ILE A 89 -0.26 -6.86 -15.71
N GLN A 90 -1.10 -7.69 -15.09
CA GLN A 90 -1.93 -8.65 -15.82
C GLN A 90 -2.91 -7.97 -16.77
N TYR A 91 -3.54 -6.87 -16.35
CA TYR A 91 -4.44 -6.10 -17.20
C TYR A 91 -3.69 -5.54 -18.42
N CYS A 92 -2.56 -4.87 -18.21
CA CYS A 92 -1.79 -4.26 -19.30
C CYS A 92 -1.30 -5.32 -20.30
N ARG A 93 -0.81 -6.47 -19.82
CA ARG A 93 -0.38 -7.59 -20.68
C ARG A 93 -1.50 -8.18 -21.54
N SER A 94 -2.77 -8.00 -21.16
CA SER A 94 -3.92 -8.45 -21.95
C SER A 94 -4.25 -7.51 -23.13
N LYS A 95 -3.56 -6.38 -23.25
CA LYS A 95 -3.79 -5.35 -24.27
C LYS A 95 -2.58 -5.28 -25.21
N SER A 96 -2.82 -5.10 -26.50
CA SER A 96 -1.79 -5.11 -27.56
C SER A 96 -1.47 -3.72 -28.11
N ASN A 97 -1.37 -2.70 -27.25
CA ASN A 97 -0.96 -1.34 -27.64
C ASN A 97 0.34 -0.97 -26.89
N LYS A 98 1.25 -0.25 -27.58
CA LYS A 98 2.54 0.23 -27.09
C LYS A 98 2.44 0.96 -25.75
N ASP A 99 1.38 1.74 -25.53
CA ASP A 99 1.18 2.43 -24.24
C ASP A 99 1.10 1.43 -23.07
N TYR A 100 0.49 0.26 -23.30
CA TYR A 100 0.41 -0.80 -22.29
C TYR A 100 1.72 -1.55 -22.12
N GLU A 101 2.62 -1.57 -23.11
CA GLU A 101 3.97 -2.12 -22.96
C GLU A 101 4.78 -1.25 -21.99
N THR A 102 4.79 0.07 -22.23
CA THR A 102 5.45 1.04 -21.33
C THR A 102 4.88 0.97 -19.92
N MET A 103 3.55 0.96 -19.78
CA MET A 103 2.91 0.79 -18.46
C MET A 103 3.29 -0.54 -17.81
N THR A 104 3.34 -1.64 -18.57
CA THR A 104 3.72 -2.95 -18.04
C THR A 104 5.12 -2.92 -17.45
N GLU A 105 6.08 -2.30 -18.12
CA GLU A 105 7.45 -2.17 -17.61
C GLU A 105 7.54 -1.28 -16.37
N MET A 106 6.81 -0.15 -16.34
CA MET A 106 6.71 0.69 -15.14
C MET A 106 6.15 -0.10 -13.96
N TYR A 107 4.97 -0.73 -14.11
CA TYR A 107 4.34 -1.47 -13.00
C TYR A 107 5.13 -2.71 -12.56
N LYS A 108 5.91 -3.34 -13.46
CA LYS A 108 6.88 -4.37 -13.06
C LYS A 108 7.96 -3.81 -12.14
N LYS A 109 8.53 -2.63 -12.45
CA LYS A 109 9.51 -1.97 -11.57
C LYS A 109 8.90 -1.63 -10.22
N LEU A 110 7.68 -1.08 -10.19
CA LEU A 110 6.95 -0.81 -8.95
C LEU A 110 6.71 -2.10 -8.14
N TYR A 111 6.33 -3.19 -8.81
CA TYR A 111 6.16 -4.49 -8.15
C TYR A 111 7.49 -4.99 -7.58
N CYS A 112 8.58 -4.93 -8.33
CA CYS A 112 9.91 -5.30 -7.83
C CYS A 112 10.35 -4.45 -6.63
N ALA A 113 10.07 -3.14 -6.63
CA ALA A 113 10.30 -2.28 -5.47
C ALA A 113 9.46 -2.73 -4.27
N SER A 114 8.18 -3.04 -4.47
CA SER A 114 7.28 -3.51 -3.40
C SER A 114 7.69 -4.83 -2.75
N LEU A 115 8.53 -5.63 -3.40
CA LEU A 115 9.08 -6.86 -2.83
C LEU A 115 10.24 -6.62 -1.85
N LYS A 116 10.76 -5.39 -1.78
CA LYS A 116 11.80 -5.01 -0.82
C LYS A 116 11.26 -4.74 0.58
N ILE A 117 9.94 -4.73 0.78
CA ILE A 117 9.32 -4.56 2.09
C ILE A 117 9.84 -5.67 3.03
N LYS A 118 10.43 -5.25 4.15
CA LYS A 118 10.95 -6.14 5.19
C LYS A 118 9.93 -6.23 6.32
N LYS A 119 9.25 -7.37 6.40
CA LYS A 119 8.37 -7.68 7.53
C LYS A 119 9.17 -7.72 8.82
N SER A 120 8.64 -7.07 9.85
CA SER A 120 9.20 -7.07 11.20
C SER A 120 8.08 -7.13 12.21
N ASP A 121 8.28 -7.91 13.29
CA ASP A 121 7.37 -7.91 14.44
C ASP A 121 7.38 -6.54 15.16
N ASN A 122 8.42 -5.74 14.93
CA ASN A 122 8.45 -4.34 15.35
C ASN A 122 7.72 -3.47 14.31
N VAL A 123 6.55 -2.96 14.70
CA VAL A 123 5.68 -2.09 13.87
C VAL A 123 6.43 -0.89 13.30
N LYS A 124 7.35 -0.27 14.06
CA LYS A 124 8.13 0.90 13.58
C LYS A 124 9.03 0.53 12.42
N LEU A 125 9.76 -0.59 12.55
CA LEU A 125 10.67 -1.07 11.51
C LEU A 125 9.91 -1.52 10.27
N TYR A 126 8.74 -2.13 10.46
CA TYR A 126 7.89 -2.55 9.35
C TYR A 126 7.28 -1.33 8.62
N ALA A 127 6.76 -0.34 9.35
CA ALA A 127 6.25 0.91 8.77
C ALA A 127 7.35 1.68 8.02
N SER A 128 8.55 1.81 8.63
CA SER A 128 9.71 2.43 7.98
C SER A 128 10.09 1.72 6.68
N SER A 129 10.11 0.39 6.66
CA SER A 129 10.38 -0.35 5.43
C SER A 129 9.31 -0.15 4.35
N ILE A 130 8.06 0.15 4.73
CA ILE A 130 7.01 0.50 3.79
C ILE A 130 7.22 1.93 3.25
N CYS A 131 7.63 2.90 4.09
CA CYS A 131 7.99 4.26 3.65
C CYS A 131 9.08 4.22 2.57
N ASP A 132 10.19 3.51 2.83
CA ASP A 132 11.31 3.39 1.87
C ASP A 132 10.83 2.89 0.48
N VAL A 133 9.85 1.98 0.49
CA VAL A 133 9.27 1.41 -0.73
C VAL A 133 8.29 2.37 -1.40
N LEU A 134 7.57 3.20 -0.64
CA LEU A 134 6.72 4.24 -1.20
C LEU A 134 7.54 5.34 -1.86
N ASP A 135 8.70 5.69 -1.28
CA ASP A 135 9.68 6.60 -1.91
C ASP A 135 10.23 6.00 -3.21
N ASP A 136 10.67 4.74 -3.20
CA ASP A 136 11.10 4.02 -4.41
C ASP A 136 9.99 4.04 -5.50
N ILE A 137 8.73 3.88 -5.09
CA ILE A 137 7.57 3.92 -6.01
C ILE A 137 7.40 5.31 -6.60
N GLU A 138 7.49 6.36 -5.78
CA GLU A 138 7.41 7.76 -6.22
C GLU A 138 8.48 8.08 -7.26
N ASP A 139 9.72 7.73 -6.96
CA ASP A 139 10.87 7.95 -7.83
C ASP A 139 10.69 7.24 -9.17
N ILE A 140 10.29 5.96 -9.15
CA ILE A 140 10.02 5.21 -10.38
C ILE A 140 8.90 5.91 -11.16
N MET A 141 7.79 6.30 -10.54
CA MET A 141 6.69 6.94 -11.25
C MET A 141 7.10 8.28 -11.88
N CYS A 142 7.94 9.07 -11.21
CA CYS A 142 8.50 10.30 -11.78
C CYS A 142 9.29 10.05 -13.07
N THR A 143 10.05 8.95 -13.15
CA THR A 143 10.83 8.62 -14.37
C THR A 143 10.00 8.26 -15.61
N TYR A 144 8.68 8.06 -15.46
CA TYR A 144 7.76 7.69 -16.55
C TYR A 144 6.74 8.80 -16.89
N GLN A 145 6.92 10.00 -16.35
CA GLN A 145 6.06 11.16 -16.61
C GLN A 145 6.62 12.14 -17.67
N ASP A 146 7.78 11.83 -18.26
CA ASP A 146 8.38 12.52 -19.43
C ASP A 146 7.97 11.87 -20.76
#